data_AF-A0A2D4GBC7-F1
#
_entry.id   AF-A0A2D4GBC7-F1
#
_cell.length_a   1.000
_cell.length_b   1.000
_cell.length_c   1.000
_cell.angle_alpha   90.00
_cell.angle_beta   90.00
_cell.angle_gamma   90.00
#
_symmetry.space_group_name_H-M   'P 1'
#
loop_
_entity.id
_entity.type
_entity.pdbx_description
1 polymer ?
#
loop_
_entity_poly.entity_id
_entity_poly.type
_entity_poly.pdbx_seq_one_letter_code
_entity_poly.pdbx_strand_id
1 'polypeptide(L)'
;MYLYDRGLLYPKYMDSVIPGWINHGMHTLVFPLTLVEMFVIPHQYPSVGKGLSIVGMTALAYLLWIFYFFAKTGKWIYPIFKFLSPLGMIVFAGIAVVTLFFYYMLGRFLNRMIWGDAVPVLDVHKKKSK
;
A
#
# COMPACT_ATOMS: atom_id res chain seq x y z
N MET A 1 2.26 -10.43 -13.78
CA MET A 1 3.12 -9.42 -14.46
C MET A 1 4.59 -9.82 -14.41
N TYR A 2 5.19 -10.03 -13.22
CA TYR A 2 6.61 -10.41 -13.09
C TYR A 2 7.00 -11.69 -13.84
N LEU A 3 6.15 -12.73 -13.82
CA LEU A 3 6.40 -14.02 -14.50
C LEU A 3 6.18 -13.98 -16.01
N TYR A 4 5.55 -12.93 -16.55
CA TYR A 4 5.21 -12.83 -17.96
C TYR A 4 6.27 -12.02 -18.72
N ASP A 5 6.48 -10.77 -18.30
CA ASP A 5 7.60 -9.96 -18.78
C ASP A 5 7.98 -8.92 -17.72
N ARG A 6 9.13 -9.14 -17.09
CA ARG A 6 9.73 -8.24 -16.09
C ARG A 6 10.15 -6.89 -16.67
N GLY A 7 10.39 -6.80 -17.98
CA GLY A 7 10.66 -5.56 -18.69
C GLY A 7 9.49 -4.56 -18.68
N LEU A 8 8.28 -5.02 -18.35
CA LEU A 8 7.11 -4.17 -18.18
C LEU A 8 7.11 -3.37 -16.88
N LEU A 9 7.91 -3.79 -15.89
CA LEU A 9 8.03 -3.15 -14.58
C LEU A 9 9.24 -2.23 -14.52
N TYR A 10 10.40 -2.69 -14.97
CA TYR A 10 11.63 -1.91 -14.97
C TYR A 10 12.62 -2.37 -16.06
N PRO A 11 13.58 -1.53 -16.49
CA PRO A 11 14.55 -1.88 -17.53
C PRO A 11 15.53 -2.99 -17.10
N LYS A 12 15.93 -3.86 -18.04
CA LYS A 12 16.81 -5.03 -17.77
C LYS A 12 18.14 -4.68 -17.06
N TYR A 13 18.70 -3.50 -17.27
CA TYR A 13 19.96 -3.12 -16.60
C TYR A 13 19.80 -3.00 -15.07
N MET A 14 18.58 -2.77 -14.57
CA MET A 14 18.31 -2.70 -13.13
C MET A 14 18.50 -4.05 -12.43
N ASP A 15 18.46 -5.19 -13.15
CA ASP A 15 18.76 -6.50 -12.57
C ASP A 15 20.21 -6.60 -12.06
N SER A 16 21.12 -5.74 -12.55
CA SER A 16 22.49 -5.63 -12.04
C SER A 16 22.60 -4.87 -10.71
N VAL A 17 21.61 -4.04 -10.40
CA VAL A 17 21.54 -3.21 -9.19
C VAL A 17 20.66 -3.88 -8.14
N ILE A 18 19.57 -4.51 -8.57
CA ILE A 18 18.60 -5.20 -7.72
C ILE A 18 18.60 -6.67 -8.12
N PRO A 19 19.46 -7.51 -7.50
CA PRO A 19 19.46 -8.94 -7.71
C PRO A 19 18.08 -9.55 -7.45
N GLY A 20 17.78 -10.65 -8.15
CA GLY A 20 16.48 -11.31 -8.06
C GLY A 20 16.05 -11.67 -6.64
N TRP A 21 16.98 -12.04 -5.75
CA TRP A 21 16.68 -12.33 -4.34
C TRP A 21 16.30 -11.08 -3.55
N ILE A 22 16.92 -9.93 -3.82
CA ILE A 22 16.53 -8.64 -3.21
C ILE A 22 15.14 -8.27 -3.71
N ASN A 23 14.92 -8.37 -5.02
CA ASN A 23 13.63 -8.09 -5.63
C ASN A 23 12.53 -8.99 -5.03
N HIS A 24 12.79 -10.29 -4.91
CA HIS A 24 11.86 -11.22 -4.28
C HIS A 24 11.65 -10.89 -2.78
N GLY A 25 12.73 -10.60 -2.06
CA GLY A 25 12.67 -10.21 -0.65
C GLY A 25 11.80 -8.98 -0.42
N MET A 26 11.97 -7.92 -1.22
CA MET A 26 11.16 -6.70 -1.12
C MET A 26 9.67 -6.95 -1.34
N HIS A 27 9.30 -7.90 -2.19
CA HIS A 27 7.91 -8.20 -2.52
C HIS A 27 7.27 -9.26 -1.64
N THR A 28 8.06 -10.20 -1.10
CA THR A 28 7.53 -11.35 -0.36
C THR A 28 7.71 -11.21 1.14
N LEU A 29 8.83 -10.64 1.64
CA LEU A 29 9.09 -10.56 3.08
C LEU A 29 8.16 -9.59 3.81
N VAL A 30 7.61 -8.59 3.12
CA VAL A 30 6.65 -7.65 3.72
C VAL A 30 5.46 -8.39 4.33
N PHE A 31 4.94 -9.43 3.66
CA PHE A 31 3.77 -10.16 4.13
C PHE A 31 3.98 -10.94 5.44
N PRO A 32 4.96 -11.86 5.56
CA PRO A 32 5.21 -12.59 6.81
C PRO A 32 5.66 -11.64 7.93
N LEU A 33 6.42 -10.59 7.64
CA LEU A 33 6.81 -9.61 8.66
C LEU A 33 5.60 -8.86 9.22
N THR A 34 4.68 -8.42 8.36
CA THR A 34 3.43 -7.78 8.80
C THR A 34 2.53 -8.75 9.57
N LEU A 35 2.49 -10.04 9.21
CA LEU A 35 1.76 -11.04 9.99
C LEU A 35 2.36 -11.20 11.40
N VAL A 36 3.68 -11.37 11.50
CA VAL A 36 4.37 -11.46 12.80
C VAL A 36 4.10 -10.20 13.63
N GLU A 37 4.24 -9.01 13.04
CA GLU A 37 3.96 -7.74 13.69
C GLU A 37 2.52 -7.71 14.24
N MET A 38 1.53 -8.12 13.44
CA MET A 38 0.11 -8.13 13.83
C MET A 38 -0.18 -9.06 15.02
N PHE A 39 0.54 -10.18 15.14
CA PHE A 39 0.39 -11.12 16.27
C PHE A 39 1.17 -10.70 17.51
N VAL A 40 2.18 -9.84 17.39
CA VAL A 40 3.05 -9.43 18.50
C VAL A 40 2.68 -8.05 19.05
N ILE A 41 2.15 -7.16 18.20
CA ILE A 41 1.88 -5.76 18.51
C ILE A 41 0.39 -5.46 18.30
N PRO A 42 -0.35 -5.04 19.34
CA PRO A 42 -1.73 -4.56 19.16
C PRO A 42 -1.72 -3.17 18.53
N HIS A 43 -2.15 -3.05 17.27
CA HIS A 43 -2.22 -1.75 16.59
C HIS A 43 -3.45 -0.95 17.01
N GLN A 44 -3.25 0.34 17.25
CA GLN A 44 -4.34 1.30 17.46
C GLN A 44 -4.68 1.99 16.14
N TYR A 45 -5.75 1.54 15.51
CA TYR A 45 -6.25 2.16 14.28
C TYR A 45 -6.99 3.46 14.59
N PRO A 46 -6.80 4.53 13.78
CA PRO A 46 -7.63 5.72 13.88
C PRO A 46 -9.10 5.41 13.50
N SER A 47 -9.99 6.39 13.60
CA SER A 47 -11.35 6.24 13.07
C SER A 47 -11.32 5.81 11.59
N VAL A 48 -12.30 5.01 11.14
CA VAL A 48 -12.32 4.45 9.78
C VAL A 48 -12.17 5.56 8.74
N GLY A 49 -12.94 6.64 8.89
CA GLY A 49 -12.87 7.81 8.02
C GLY A 49 -11.47 8.42 7.96
N LYS A 50 -10.86 8.71 9.12
CA LYS A 50 -9.50 9.28 9.17
C LYS A 50 -8.47 8.36 8.52
N GLY A 51 -8.52 7.06 8.80
CA GLY A 51 -7.59 6.10 8.22
C GLY A 51 -7.74 5.97 6.71
N LEU A 52 -8.96 5.83 6.21
CA LEU A 52 -9.23 5.78 4.77
C LEU A 52 -8.85 7.10 4.08
N SER A 53 -9.08 8.25 4.71
CA SER A 53 -8.64 9.54 4.18
C SER A 53 -7.12 9.61 4.06
N ILE A 54 -6.37 9.19 5.09
CA ILE A 54 -4.90 9.19 5.05
C ILE A 54 -4.41 8.27 3.91
N VAL A 55 -4.88 7.02 3.90
CA VAL A 55 -4.49 6.02 2.89
C VAL A 55 -4.85 6.50 1.48
N GLY A 56 -6.05 7.07 1.30
CA GLY A 56 -6.52 7.60 0.03
C GLY A 56 -5.72 8.82 -0.45
N MET A 57 -5.39 9.75 0.45
CA MET A 57 -4.55 10.91 0.11
C MET A 57 -3.14 10.47 -0.29
N THR A 58 -2.56 9.48 0.41
CA THR A 58 -1.26 8.92 0.03
C THR A 58 -1.30 8.27 -1.34
N ALA A 59 -2.34 7.47 -1.62
CA ALA A 59 -2.52 6.85 -2.94
C ALA A 59 -2.69 7.91 -4.04
N LEU A 60 -3.50 8.94 -3.80
CA LEU A 60 -3.70 10.03 -4.76
C LEU A 60 -2.42 10.81 -5.02
N ALA A 61 -1.68 11.16 -3.97
CA ALA A 61 -0.40 11.85 -4.09
C ALA A 61 0.60 11.05 -4.94
N TYR A 62 0.65 9.73 -4.74
CA TYR A 62 1.50 8.85 -5.53
C TYR A 62 1.07 8.77 -7.00
N LEU A 63 -0.23 8.63 -7.28
CA LEU A 63 -0.75 8.63 -8.65
C LEU A 63 -0.46 9.96 -9.35
N LEU A 64 -0.70 11.09 -8.68
CA LEU A 64 -0.38 12.43 -9.21
C LEU A 64 1.11 12.56 -9.51
N TRP A 65 1.98 12.03 -8.65
CA TRP A 65 3.41 12.03 -8.89
C TRP A 65 3.80 11.22 -10.14
N ILE A 66 3.17 10.06 -10.37
CA ILE A 66 3.40 9.28 -11.60
C ILE A 66 3.04 10.09 -12.85
N PHE A 67 1.87 10.73 -12.86
CA PHE A 67 1.44 11.56 -14.00
C PHE A 67 2.32 12.80 -14.17
N TYR A 68 2.71 13.44 -13.07
CA TYR A 68 3.65 14.56 -13.08
C TYR A 68 4.99 14.17 -13.71
N PHE A 69 5.55 13.01 -13.33
CA PHE A 69 6.81 12.52 -13.88
C PHE A 69 6.71 12.29 -15.39
N PHE A 70 5.60 11.69 -15.85
CA PHE A 70 5.35 11.51 -17.27
C PHE A 70 5.25 12.85 -18.01
N ALA A 71 4.49 13.81 -17.46
CA ALA A 71 4.34 15.14 -18.03
C ALA A 71 5.68 15.89 -18.14
N LYS A 72 6.62 15.66 -17.21
CA LYS A 72 7.94 16.29 -17.23
C LYS A 72 8.96 15.61 -18.13
N THR A 73 8.93 14.29 -18.23
CA THR A 73 9.99 13.52 -18.91
C THR A 73 9.56 12.92 -20.25
N GLY A 74 8.25 12.88 -20.53
CA GLY A 74 7.66 12.13 -21.64
C GLY A 74 7.80 10.60 -21.49
N LYS A 75 8.29 10.10 -20.35
CA LYS A 75 8.56 8.68 -20.09
C LYS A 75 7.74 8.21 -18.89
N TRP A 76 7.13 7.04 -19.03
CA TRP A 76 6.44 6.40 -17.92
C TRP A 76 7.46 5.79 -16.95
N ILE A 77 7.23 5.96 -15.65
CA ILE A 77 7.99 5.30 -14.59
C ILE A 77 7.90 3.78 -14.75
N TYR A 78 6.69 3.29 -15.02
CA TYR A 78 6.44 1.88 -15.28
C TYR A 78 6.11 1.69 -16.75
N PRO A 79 6.92 0.92 -17.51
CA PRO A 79 6.70 0.69 -18.94
C PRO A 79 5.31 0.17 -19.30
N ILE A 80 4.63 -0.56 -18.39
CA ILE A 80 3.26 -1.04 -18.59
C ILE A 80 2.27 0.05 -19.02
N PHE A 81 2.43 1.28 -18.52
CA PHE A 81 1.55 2.39 -18.87
C PHE A 81 1.61 2.75 -20.36
N LYS A 82 2.67 2.39 -21.09
CA LYS A 82 2.74 2.55 -22.55
C LYS A 82 1.73 1.69 -23.30
N PHE A 83 1.33 0.58 -22.70
CA PHE A 83 0.47 -0.42 -23.34
C PHE A 83 -1.00 -0.28 -22.93
N LEU A 84 -1.30 0.61 -21.97
CA LEU A 84 -2.66 0.85 -21.51
C LEU A 84 -3.29 2.03 -22.25
N SER A 85 -4.55 1.87 -22.65
CA SER A 85 -5.37 3.01 -23.09
C SER A 85 -5.65 3.94 -21.89
N PRO A 86 -6.09 5.20 -22.10
CA PRO A 86 -6.49 6.08 -21.01
C PRO A 86 -7.53 5.44 -20.07
N LEU A 87 -8.50 4.71 -20.64
CA LEU A 87 -9.46 3.94 -19.85
C LEU A 87 -8.78 2.80 -19.07
N GLY A 88 -7.86 2.08 -19.70
CA GLY A 88 -7.08 1.03 -19.04
C GLY A 88 -6.26 1.54 -17.85
N MET A 89 -5.72 2.76 -17.94
CA MET A 89 -5.01 3.40 -16.82
C MET A 89 -5.96 3.73 -15.66
N ILE A 90 -7.14 4.26 -15.96
CA ILE A 90 -8.16 4.59 -14.95
C ILE A 90 -8.61 3.31 -14.23
N VAL A 91 -8.88 2.24 -14.98
CA VAL A 91 -9.27 0.94 -14.42
C VAL A 91 -8.15 0.36 -13.57
N PHE A 92 -6.90 0.39 -14.05
CA PHE A 92 -5.74 -0.10 -13.31
C PHE A 92 -5.55 0.65 -11.98
N ALA A 93 -5.62 1.98 -12.01
CA ALA A 93 -5.53 2.82 -10.81
C ALA A 93 -6.71 2.56 -9.85
N GLY A 94 -7.93 2.40 -10.38
CA GLY A 94 -9.11 2.08 -9.60
C GLY A 94 -8.98 0.75 -8.86
N ILE A 95 -8.52 -0.30 -9.54
CA ILE A 95 -8.25 -1.61 -8.92
C ILE A 95 -7.21 -1.46 -7.80
N ALA A 96 -6.10 -0.75 -8.05
CA ALA A 96 -5.06 -0.56 -7.05
C ALA A 96 -5.58 0.15 -5.79
N VAL A 97 -6.39 1.20 -5.94
CA VAL A 97 -6.98 1.93 -4.81
C VAL A 97 -7.99 1.06 -4.04
N VAL A 98 -8.83 0.29 -4.74
CA VAL A 98 -9.78 -0.63 -4.10
C VAL A 98 -9.05 -1.71 -3.31
N THR A 99 -8.00 -2.31 -3.89
CA THR A 99 -7.16 -3.31 -3.20
C THR A 99 -6.49 -2.71 -1.96
N LEU A 100 -6.01 -1.47 -2.03
CA LEU A 100 -5.41 -0.76 -0.89
C LEU A 100 -6.41 -0.57 0.25
N PHE A 101 -7.63 -0.10 -0.05
CA PHE A 101 -8.69 0.05 0.96
C PHE A 101 -9.12 -1.30 1.55
N PHE A 102 -9.20 -2.33 0.71
CA PHE A 102 -9.47 -3.70 1.17
C PHE A 102 -8.42 -4.17 2.18
N TYR A 103 -7.13 -4.02 1.88
CA TYR A 103 -6.07 -4.44 2.82
C TYR A 103 -6.07 -3.63 4.12
N TYR A 104 -6.35 -2.32 4.06
CA TYR A 104 -6.50 -1.50 5.26
C TYR A 104 -7.64 -2.01 6.16
N MET A 105 -8.80 -2.29 5.56
CA MET A 105 -9.96 -2.80 6.30
C MET A 105 -9.73 -4.21 6.83
N LEU A 106 -9.07 -5.07 6.04
CA LEU A 106 -8.71 -6.42 6.46
C LEU A 106 -7.75 -6.38 7.66
N GLY A 107 -6.69 -5.57 7.61
CA GLY A 107 -5.75 -5.43 8.72
C GLY A 107 -6.43 -4.96 10.01
N ARG A 108 -7.31 -3.95 9.90
CA ARG A 108 -8.12 -3.49 11.04
C ARG A 108 -9.03 -4.59 11.59
N PHE A 109 -9.67 -5.36 10.72
CA PHE A 109 -10.54 -6.47 11.11
C PHE A 109 -9.77 -7.57 11.83
N LEU A 110 -8.65 -8.02 11.26
CA LEU A 110 -7.76 -9.03 11.84
C LEU A 110 -7.23 -8.58 13.20
N ASN A 111 -6.77 -7.34 13.32
CA ASN A 111 -6.29 -6.77 14.58
C ASN A 111 -7.38 -6.80 15.67
N ARG A 112 -8.63 -6.46 15.34
CA ARG A 112 -9.76 -6.56 16.29
C ARG A 112 -10.08 -8.01 16.66
N MET A 113 -9.93 -8.96 15.74
CA MET A 113 -10.14 -10.38 16.06
C MET A 113 -9.07 -10.93 17.01
N ILE A 114 -7.81 -10.53 16.83
CA ILE A 114 -6.68 -11.04 17.64
C ILE A 114 -6.68 -10.38 19.03
N TRP A 115 -6.89 -9.06 19.10
CA TRP A 115 -6.68 -8.27 20.32
C TRP A 115 -7.98 -7.73 20.95
N GLY A 116 -9.13 -7.95 20.32
CA GLY A 116 -10.41 -7.37 20.74
C GLY A 116 -10.52 -5.88 20.43
N ASP A 117 -11.54 -5.24 21.00
CA ASP A 117 -11.63 -3.78 21.01
C ASP A 117 -10.63 -3.25 22.04
N ALA A 118 -9.37 -3.07 21.64
CA ALA A 118 -8.35 -2.47 22.49
C ALA A 118 -8.83 -1.08 22.96
N VAL A 119 -9.35 -1.02 24.19
CA VAL A 119 -9.80 0.22 24.83
C VAL A 119 -8.60 1.16 24.93
N PRO A 120 -8.71 2.44 24.54
CA PRO A 120 -7.65 3.39 24.78
C PRO A 120 -7.40 3.46 26.29
N VAL A 121 -6.21 3.00 26.73
CA VAL A 121 -5.74 3.14 28.13
C VAL A 121 -5.80 4.60 28.60
N LEU A 122 -5.86 5.56 27.66
CA LEU A 122 -5.96 6.99 27.91
C LEU A 122 -7.33 7.48 28.39
N ASP A 123 -8.42 6.71 28.26
CA ASP A 123 -9.75 7.15 28.74
C ASP A 123 -9.96 6.92 30.25
N VAL A 124 -9.07 6.17 30.91
CA VAL A 124 -9.16 5.93 32.36
C VAL A 124 -8.90 7.21 33.17
N HIS A 125 -8.15 8.18 32.63
CA HIS A 125 -7.82 9.41 33.36
C HIS A 125 -8.80 10.58 33.13
N LYS A 126 -9.65 10.55 32.10
CA LYS A 126 -10.56 11.67 31.83
C LYS A 126 -11.84 11.63 32.68
N LYS A 127 -12.15 10.50 33.32
CA LYS A 127 -13.36 10.31 34.13
C LYS A 127 -13.22 10.70 35.61
N LYS A 128 -12.03 11.10 36.07
CA LYS A 128 -11.77 11.49 37.47
C LYS A 128 -11.84 13.00 37.77
N SER A 129 -12.15 13.84 36.80
CA SER A 129 -12.39 15.27 37.02
C SER A 129 -13.88 15.58 36.84
N LYS A 130 -14.67 15.24 37.85
CA LYS A 130 -16.00 15.82 38.09
C LYS A 130 -16.01 16.37 39.50
#